data_AF-A0A4P7J954-F1
#
_entry.id   AF-A0A4P7J954-F1
#
_cell.length_a   1.000
_cell.length_b   1.000
_cell.length_c   1.000
_cell.angle_alpha   90.00
_cell.angle_beta   90.00
_cell.angle_gamma   90.00
#
_symmetry.space_group_name_H-M   'P 1'
#
loop_
_entity.id
_entity.type
_entity.pdbx_description
1 polymer ?
#
loop_
_entity_poly.entity_id
_entity_poly.type
_entity_poly.pdbx_seq_one_letter_code
_entity_poly.pdbx_strand_id
1 'polypeptide(L)'
;MPVSRRAVVCGGSAILISGCVPAMRSAVSAPGRDDPAMRAVPNAGYDAWVAGFRTRAEAQGITAATLNAGFRGAGFLPGVVERDRNQTESSRGLQDYLAIVASDAKIATGRDRLRRQQALLNEIEGQYGVPARLVAAIWGVESNYGQRRGAIPVISAVSTLAYDGRRGAFFERQLIAALRILQRGDVSAARMTGSWAGAMGHTQFIPTTFEAYAVDFRGDGRRDIWSDDPTDGLASAAAYLSRSGWQRGHPWGLEVRLPDGFDTGLAGRGGARAVSVWSGMGVRPAAGGALPDHGAGSILIPAGLTGPAFLVFRNFGVILRYNNSQNYGLGVGYLSDRLAGGPGLRAAFPPDRFGLSITDRQTLQRRLTDAGYDTGGDDGVIGPRTEAAIRAYQQATGLAVTGEPSQALLRRLR
;
A
#
# COMPACT_ATOMS: atom_id res chain seq x y z
N MET A 1 12.39 30.32 -59.28
CA MET A 1 12.86 29.27 -58.36
C MET A 1 11.88 29.20 -57.19
N PRO A 2 10.99 28.19 -57.12
CA PRO A 2 9.96 28.14 -56.08
C PRO A 2 10.50 27.45 -54.83
N VAL A 3 10.29 28.08 -53.67
CA VAL A 3 10.53 27.47 -52.35
C VAL A 3 9.25 26.76 -51.92
N SER A 4 9.33 25.45 -51.70
CA SER A 4 8.20 24.60 -51.33
C SER A 4 7.94 24.60 -49.82
N ARG A 5 6.66 24.69 -49.42
CA ARG A 5 6.16 24.35 -48.08
C ARG A 5 6.04 22.83 -47.94
N ARG A 6 6.51 22.24 -46.82
CA ARG A 6 5.81 21.16 -46.10
C ARG A 6 6.42 20.86 -44.72
N ALA A 7 5.65 21.28 -43.71
CA ALA A 7 5.38 20.62 -42.43
C ALA A 7 6.52 19.87 -41.72
N VAL A 8 7.13 20.55 -40.75
CA VAL A 8 7.76 19.92 -39.59
C VAL A 8 6.65 19.34 -38.71
N VAL A 9 6.60 18.01 -38.62
CA VAL A 9 5.80 17.30 -37.61
C VAL A 9 6.53 17.43 -36.27
N CYS A 10 6.14 18.41 -35.46
CA CYS A 10 6.49 18.41 -34.04
C CYS A 10 5.67 17.32 -33.35
N GLY A 11 6.28 16.15 -33.18
CA GLY A 11 5.77 15.11 -32.30
C GLY A 11 5.70 15.65 -30.88
N GLY A 12 4.48 15.90 -30.40
CA GLY A 12 4.22 16.14 -28.99
C GLY A 12 4.44 14.85 -28.22
N SER A 13 5.64 14.67 -27.69
CA SER A 13 5.92 13.66 -26.68
C SER A 13 5.08 13.98 -25.44
N ALA A 14 3.99 13.23 -25.25
CA ALA A 14 3.26 13.20 -24.00
C ALA A 14 4.17 12.59 -22.93
N ILE A 15 4.90 13.45 -22.22
CA ILE A 15 5.63 13.08 -21.01
C ILE A 15 4.57 12.73 -19.97
N LEU A 16 4.25 11.45 -19.87
CA LEU A 16 3.59 10.89 -18.70
C LEU A 16 4.56 11.06 -17.54
N ILE A 17 4.41 12.17 -16.80
CA ILE A 17 5.06 12.35 -15.51
C ILE A 17 4.45 11.31 -14.58
N SER A 18 5.03 10.10 -14.58
CA SER A 18 4.94 9.17 -13.47
C SER A 18 5.50 9.91 -12.26
N GLY A 19 4.61 10.56 -11.51
CA GLY A 19 4.95 11.11 -10.22
C GLY A 19 5.39 9.94 -9.36
N CYS A 20 6.69 9.76 -9.19
CA CYS A 20 7.27 8.93 -8.14
C CYS A 20 6.81 9.51 -6.81
N VAL A 21 5.64 9.07 -6.35
CA VAL A 21 5.20 9.20 -4.97
C VAL A 21 5.97 8.11 -4.23
N PRO A 22 6.85 8.45 -3.25
CA PRO A 22 7.36 7.46 -2.33
C PRO A 22 6.17 6.73 -1.74
N ALA A 23 6.20 5.40 -1.74
CA ALA A 23 5.16 4.56 -1.17
C ALA A 23 4.77 5.12 0.21
N MET A 24 3.58 5.71 0.31
CA MET A 24 2.99 6.03 1.61
C MET A 24 2.77 4.69 2.29
N ARG A 25 3.69 4.34 3.18
CA ARG A 25 3.53 3.19 4.04
C ARG A 25 2.30 3.46 4.89
N SER A 26 1.29 2.60 4.77
CA SER A 26 0.31 2.39 5.83
C SER A 26 1.08 1.92 7.05
N ALA A 27 1.56 2.88 7.85
CA ALA A 27 2.01 2.61 9.20
C ALA A 27 0.84 1.94 9.91
N VAL A 28 1.12 0.78 10.50
CA VAL A 28 0.21 0.01 11.35
C VAL A 28 -0.03 0.81 12.63
N SER A 29 -0.80 1.87 12.49
CA SER A 29 -1.61 2.55 13.51
C SER A 29 -2.42 3.57 12.72
N ALA A 30 -3.63 3.19 12.30
CA ALA A 30 -4.58 4.20 11.89
C ALA A 30 -4.92 4.95 13.19
N PRO A 31 -4.59 6.25 13.33
CA PRO A 31 -5.15 7.01 14.43
C PRO A 31 -6.67 6.90 14.33
N GLY A 32 -7.31 6.56 15.46
CA GLY A 32 -8.74 6.75 15.60
C GLY A 32 -9.07 8.24 15.43
N ARG A 33 -10.37 8.55 15.36
CA ARG A 33 -10.87 9.93 15.41
C ARG A 33 -10.33 10.75 16.61
N ASP A 34 -9.75 10.07 17.60
CA ASP A 34 -9.34 10.64 18.87
C ASP A 34 -7.85 10.99 19.00
N ASP A 35 -7.04 10.81 17.95
CA ASP A 35 -5.65 11.30 17.97
C ASP A 35 -5.65 12.83 18.06
N PRO A 36 -5.18 13.44 19.17
CA PRO A 36 -5.19 14.88 19.35
C PRO A 36 -4.39 15.61 18.25
N ALA A 37 -3.36 14.97 17.71
CA ALA A 37 -2.55 15.54 16.62
C ALA A 37 -3.28 15.57 15.28
N MET A 38 -4.38 14.82 15.14
CA MET A 38 -5.25 14.78 13.94
C MET A 38 -6.49 15.67 14.06
N ARG A 39 -6.57 16.52 15.10
CA ARG A 39 -7.64 17.49 15.27
C ARG A 39 -7.25 18.83 14.66
N ALA A 40 -8.23 19.49 14.05
CA ALA A 40 -8.06 20.83 13.53
C ALA A 40 -7.73 21.83 14.65
N VAL A 41 -6.71 22.65 14.46
CA VAL A 41 -6.34 23.74 15.37
C VAL A 41 -6.34 25.08 14.61
N PRO A 42 -6.59 26.22 15.30
CA PRO A 42 -6.46 27.54 14.69
C PRO A 42 -5.05 27.78 14.15
N ASN A 43 -4.94 28.33 12.93
CA ASN A 43 -3.66 28.70 12.32
C ASN A 43 -3.88 29.84 11.31
N ALA A 44 -3.51 31.06 11.68
CA ALA A 44 -3.74 32.25 10.85
C ALA A 44 -3.02 32.20 9.49
N GLY A 45 -1.85 31.56 9.43
CA GLY A 45 -1.12 31.40 8.17
C GLY A 45 -1.81 30.43 7.21
N TYR A 46 -2.34 29.33 7.74
CA TYR A 46 -3.18 28.40 6.99
C TYR A 46 -4.46 29.08 6.50
N ASP A 47 -5.13 29.87 7.34
CA ASP A 47 -6.37 30.56 6.98
C ASP A 47 -6.13 31.59 5.85
N ALA A 48 -5.04 32.35 5.92
CA ALA A 48 -4.63 33.27 4.86
C ALA A 48 -4.29 32.51 3.56
N TRP A 49 -3.62 31.36 3.67
CA TRP A 49 -3.34 30.50 2.51
C TRP A 49 -4.64 29.96 1.87
N VAL A 50 -5.61 29.51 2.68
CA VAL A 50 -6.92 29.04 2.19
C VAL A 50 -7.66 30.16 1.46
N ALA A 51 -7.63 31.39 1.97
CA ALA A 51 -8.24 32.54 1.29
C ALA A 51 -7.64 32.75 -0.11
N GLY A 52 -6.31 32.72 -0.24
CA GLY A 52 -5.65 32.80 -1.55
C GLY A 52 -5.88 31.57 -2.45
N PHE A 53 -6.00 30.38 -1.85
CA PHE A 53 -6.28 29.14 -2.59
C PHE A 53 -7.68 29.14 -3.20
N ARG A 54 -8.69 29.69 -2.52
CA ARG A 54 -10.08 29.75 -3.03
C ARG A 54 -10.15 30.37 -4.41
N THR A 55 -9.47 31.51 -4.64
CA THR A 55 -9.40 32.15 -5.96
C THR A 55 -8.75 31.24 -7.01
N ARG A 56 -7.67 30.53 -6.66
CA ARG A 56 -7.02 29.56 -7.57
C ARG A 56 -7.90 28.35 -7.88
N ALA A 57 -8.75 27.94 -6.95
CA ALA A 57 -9.70 26.85 -7.13
C ALA A 57 -10.90 27.26 -8.01
N GLU A 58 -11.44 28.47 -7.81
CA GLU A 58 -12.49 29.03 -8.65
C GLU A 58 -12.05 29.16 -10.10
N ALA A 59 -10.82 29.64 -10.34
CA ALA A 59 -10.22 29.68 -11.68
C ALA A 59 -10.08 28.29 -12.34
N GLN A 60 -10.15 27.21 -11.55
CA GLN A 60 -10.12 25.82 -12.03
C GLN A 60 -11.50 25.16 -12.07
N GLY A 61 -12.57 25.95 -11.95
CA GLY A 61 -13.96 25.51 -12.10
C GLY A 61 -14.62 24.99 -10.80
N ILE A 62 -13.99 25.19 -9.64
CA ILE A 62 -14.64 24.86 -8.36
C ILE A 62 -15.59 26.00 -7.98
N THR A 63 -16.86 25.68 -7.74
CA THR A 63 -17.86 26.68 -7.36
C THR A 63 -17.67 27.17 -5.92
N ALA A 64 -18.11 28.40 -5.64
CA ALA A 64 -18.15 28.94 -4.29
C ALA A 64 -18.96 28.04 -3.32
N ALA A 65 -20.04 27.43 -3.81
CA ALA A 65 -20.84 26.49 -3.03
C ALA A 65 -20.01 25.26 -2.59
N THR A 66 -19.26 24.66 -3.53
CA THR A 66 -18.35 23.53 -3.24
C THR A 66 -17.25 23.95 -2.27
N LEU A 67 -16.62 25.11 -2.47
CA LEU A 67 -15.57 25.61 -1.56
C LEU A 67 -16.12 25.82 -0.15
N ASN A 68 -17.30 26.43 -0.04
CA ASN A 68 -17.95 26.65 1.25
C ASN A 68 -18.35 25.34 1.92
N ALA A 69 -18.81 24.34 1.16
CA ALA A 69 -19.14 23.02 1.69
C ALA A 69 -17.89 22.23 2.10
N GLY A 70 -16.86 22.18 1.24
CA GLY A 70 -15.62 21.43 1.45
C GLY A 70 -14.80 21.95 2.61
N PHE A 71 -14.71 23.28 2.79
CA PHE A 71 -13.97 23.88 3.89
C PHE A 71 -14.81 24.08 5.16
N ARG A 72 -16.10 23.69 5.17
CA ARG A 72 -16.93 23.79 6.38
C ARG A 72 -16.40 22.83 7.44
N GLY A 73 -15.80 23.39 8.49
CA GLY A 73 -15.18 22.61 9.57
C GLY A 73 -13.83 21.99 9.21
N ALA A 74 -13.26 22.33 8.05
CA ALA A 74 -11.88 21.96 7.72
C ALA A 74 -10.90 22.89 8.44
N GLY A 75 -9.76 22.38 8.90
CA GLY A 75 -8.71 23.19 9.51
C GLY A 75 -7.32 22.58 9.41
N PHE A 76 -6.33 23.30 9.95
CA PHE A 76 -4.93 22.89 9.96
C PHE A 76 -4.71 21.70 10.90
N LEU A 77 -4.00 20.67 10.42
CA LEU A 77 -3.73 19.43 11.16
C LEU A 77 -2.22 19.28 11.49
N PRO A 78 -1.75 19.64 12.69
CA PRO A 78 -0.33 19.61 13.03
C PRO A 78 0.31 18.23 12.85
N GLY A 79 -0.38 17.16 13.25
CA GLY A 79 0.16 15.81 13.12
C GLY A 79 0.26 15.32 11.67
N VAL A 80 -0.46 15.94 10.73
CA VAL A 80 -0.27 15.65 9.29
C VAL A 80 1.10 16.14 8.84
N VAL A 81 1.50 17.33 9.28
CA VAL A 81 2.83 17.90 9.02
C VAL A 81 3.92 17.08 9.72
N GLU A 82 3.69 16.69 10.98
CA GLU A 82 4.61 15.82 11.72
C GLU A 82 4.87 14.51 10.96
N ARG A 83 3.82 13.84 10.48
CA ARG A 83 3.96 12.59 9.71
C ARG A 83 4.62 12.77 8.36
N ASP A 84 4.41 13.91 7.69
CA ASP A 84 5.12 14.23 6.46
C ASP A 84 6.63 14.39 6.71
N ARG A 85 7.01 15.02 7.83
CA ARG A 85 8.41 15.28 8.20
C ARG A 85 9.10 14.03 8.78
N ASN A 86 8.38 13.21 9.54
CA ASN A 86 8.91 12.01 10.23
C ASN A 86 8.96 10.76 9.34
N GLN A 87 9.22 10.92 8.04
CA GLN A 87 9.48 9.78 7.14
C GLN A 87 10.93 9.26 7.26
N THR A 88 11.43 9.06 8.48
CA THR A 88 12.72 8.40 8.71
C THR A 88 12.59 6.90 8.41
N GLU A 89 13.33 6.46 7.39
CA GLU A 89 13.23 5.13 6.80
C GLU A 89 13.99 4.08 7.62
N SER A 90 13.30 3.32 8.47
CA SER A 90 13.67 1.91 8.67
C SER A 90 12.88 1.07 7.68
N SER A 91 13.53 0.57 6.63
CA SER A 91 12.86 -0.34 5.69
C SER A 91 12.68 -1.71 6.32
N ARG A 92 11.42 -2.14 6.50
CA ARG A 92 11.11 -3.50 6.95
C ARG A 92 11.56 -4.51 5.89
N GLY A 93 12.17 -5.61 6.33
CA GLY A 93 12.42 -6.76 5.47
C GLY A 93 11.11 -7.36 4.97
N LEU A 94 11.18 -8.15 3.89
CA LEU A 94 9.98 -8.78 3.33
C LEU A 94 9.28 -9.70 4.36
N GLN A 95 10.05 -10.44 5.18
CA GLN A 95 9.46 -11.32 6.20
C GLN A 95 8.53 -10.56 7.15
N ASP A 96 8.99 -9.44 7.70
CA ASP A 96 8.20 -8.60 8.60
C ASP A 96 6.99 -7.99 7.90
N TYR A 97 7.16 -7.59 6.64
CA TYR A 97 6.05 -7.08 5.85
C TYR A 97 4.97 -8.15 5.64
N LEU A 98 5.35 -9.37 5.26
CA LEU A 98 4.41 -10.49 5.09
C LEU A 98 3.74 -10.89 6.40
N ALA A 99 4.45 -10.84 7.53
CA ALA A 99 3.87 -11.09 8.85
C ALA A 99 2.73 -10.10 9.18
N ILE A 100 2.79 -8.87 8.66
CA ILE A 100 1.74 -7.86 8.83
C ILE A 100 0.60 -8.07 7.83
N VAL A 101 0.92 -8.19 6.54
CA VAL A 101 -0.08 -8.13 5.47
C VAL A 101 -0.67 -9.48 5.09
N ALA A 102 -0.06 -10.57 5.52
CA ALA A 102 -0.45 -11.93 5.20
C ALA A 102 -0.23 -12.90 6.38
N SER A 103 -0.45 -12.45 7.61
CA SER A 103 -0.55 -13.36 8.77
C SER A 103 -1.70 -14.35 8.61
N ASP A 104 -1.68 -15.46 9.36
CA ASP A 104 -2.75 -16.44 9.31
C ASP A 104 -4.12 -15.84 9.68
N ALA A 105 -4.16 -14.92 10.66
CA ALA A 105 -5.37 -14.19 11.02
C ALA A 105 -5.89 -13.31 9.85
N LYS A 106 -4.97 -12.64 9.13
CA LYS A 106 -5.29 -11.82 7.96
C LYS A 106 -5.80 -12.68 6.80
N ILE A 107 -5.16 -13.82 6.55
CA ILE A 107 -5.58 -14.79 5.53
C ILE A 107 -6.96 -15.36 5.87
N ALA A 108 -7.21 -15.75 7.12
CA ALA A 108 -8.51 -16.26 7.56
C ALA A 108 -9.62 -15.21 7.36
N THR A 109 -9.36 -13.97 7.79
CA THR A 109 -10.28 -12.84 7.57
C THR A 109 -10.52 -12.60 6.09
N GLY A 110 -9.47 -12.59 5.27
CA GLY A 110 -9.58 -12.37 3.84
C GLY A 110 -10.36 -13.45 3.11
N ARG A 111 -10.19 -14.73 3.50
CA ARG A 111 -10.99 -15.83 2.96
C ARG A 111 -12.47 -15.67 3.31
N ASP A 112 -12.77 -15.22 4.53
CA ASP A 112 -14.15 -14.91 4.92
C ASP A 112 -14.75 -13.77 4.11
N ARG A 113 -14.01 -12.66 3.94
CA ARG A 113 -14.44 -11.51 3.15
C ARG A 113 -14.64 -11.86 1.67
N LEU A 114 -13.71 -12.64 1.10
CA LEU A 114 -13.81 -13.15 -0.26
C LEU A 114 -15.08 -14.00 -0.44
N ARG A 115 -15.36 -14.94 0.46
CA ARG A 115 -16.59 -15.75 0.42
C ARG A 115 -17.85 -14.89 0.50
N ARG A 116 -17.90 -13.94 1.43
CA ARG A 116 -19.07 -13.05 1.61
C ARG A 116 -19.35 -12.17 0.39
N GLN A 117 -18.31 -11.80 -0.34
CA GLN A 117 -18.40 -10.92 -1.51
C GLN A 117 -18.19 -11.69 -2.83
N GLN A 118 -18.34 -13.03 -2.83
CA GLN A 118 -17.93 -13.86 -3.95
C GLN A 118 -18.69 -13.51 -5.24
N ALA A 119 -20.00 -13.31 -5.16
CA ALA A 119 -20.82 -12.97 -6.33
C ALA A 119 -20.38 -11.63 -6.95
N LEU A 120 -20.24 -10.59 -6.13
CA LEU A 120 -19.76 -9.27 -6.54
C LEU A 120 -18.36 -9.35 -7.15
N LEU A 121 -17.42 -10.02 -6.49
CA LEU A 121 -16.05 -10.11 -6.96
C LEU A 121 -15.93 -10.92 -8.26
N ASN A 122 -16.78 -11.93 -8.47
CA ASN A 122 -16.84 -12.66 -9.74
C ASN A 122 -17.36 -11.78 -10.89
N GLU A 123 -18.36 -10.94 -10.62
CA GLU A 123 -18.87 -9.97 -11.60
C GLU A 123 -17.78 -8.97 -12.00
N ILE A 124 -17.10 -8.40 -11.00
CA ILE A 124 -15.95 -7.50 -11.18
C ILE A 124 -14.83 -8.19 -11.99
N GLU A 125 -14.49 -9.44 -11.66
CA GLU A 125 -13.50 -10.22 -12.41
C GLU A 125 -13.93 -10.44 -13.87
N GLY A 126 -15.19 -10.77 -14.11
CA GLY A 126 -15.76 -10.90 -15.44
C GLY A 126 -15.59 -9.63 -16.28
N GLN A 127 -15.91 -8.48 -15.70
CA GLN A 127 -15.83 -7.19 -16.39
C GLN A 127 -14.39 -6.72 -16.62
N TYR A 128 -13.54 -6.76 -15.59
CA TYR A 128 -12.21 -6.12 -15.66
C TYR A 128 -11.06 -7.08 -15.96
N GLY A 129 -11.29 -8.39 -15.83
CA GLY A 129 -10.28 -9.43 -16.07
C GLY A 129 -9.21 -9.54 -14.99
N VAL A 130 -9.43 -8.88 -13.85
CA VAL A 130 -8.56 -8.92 -12.67
C VAL A 130 -9.12 -9.96 -11.70
N PRO A 131 -8.33 -10.95 -11.25
CA PRO A 131 -8.83 -12.01 -10.39
C PRO A 131 -9.48 -11.49 -9.09
N ALA A 132 -10.63 -12.05 -8.71
CA ALA A 132 -11.36 -11.75 -7.48
C ALA A 132 -10.44 -11.78 -6.24
N ARG A 133 -9.59 -12.81 -6.17
CA ARG A 133 -8.59 -12.99 -5.09
C ARG A 133 -7.56 -11.86 -5.02
N LEU A 134 -7.17 -11.29 -6.16
CA LEU A 134 -6.21 -10.19 -6.21
C LEU A 134 -6.86 -8.88 -5.74
N VAL A 135 -8.09 -8.60 -6.20
CA VAL A 135 -8.87 -7.44 -5.74
C VAL A 135 -9.11 -7.54 -4.23
N ALA A 136 -9.47 -8.72 -3.72
CA ALA A 136 -9.61 -8.98 -2.29
C ALA A 136 -8.28 -8.82 -1.53
N ALA A 137 -7.16 -9.26 -2.10
CA ALA A 137 -5.85 -9.06 -1.48
C ALA A 137 -5.50 -7.58 -1.34
N ILE A 138 -5.69 -6.78 -2.41
CA ILE A 138 -5.51 -5.31 -2.34
C ILE A 138 -6.43 -4.71 -1.28
N TRP A 139 -7.71 -5.09 -1.26
CA TRP A 139 -8.65 -4.59 -0.26
C TRP A 139 -8.21 -4.90 1.19
N GLY A 140 -7.63 -6.08 1.41
CA GLY A 140 -7.05 -6.47 2.69
C GLY A 140 -5.82 -5.67 3.08
N VAL A 141 -4.92 -5.39 2.13
CA VAL A 141 -3.69 -4.62 2.37
C VAL A 141 -4.00 -3.14 2.58
N GLU A 142 -4.86 -2.54 1.76
CA GLU A 142 -5.12 -1.10 1.78
C GLU A 142 -5.92 -0.65 2.99
N SER A 143 -7.03 -1.32 3.30
CA SER A 143 -7.99 -0.85 4.30
C SER A 143 -8.42 -1.92 5.29
N ASN A 144 -7.72 -3.04 5.35
CA ASN A 144 -8.12 -4.20 6.16
C ASN A 144 -9.59 -4.59 5.90
N TYR A 145 -9.92 -4.74 4.62
CA TYR A 145 -11.28 -5.06 4.18
C TYR A 145 -12.33 -4.02 4.60
N GLY A 146 -11.98 -2.72 4.50
CA GLY A 146 -12.86 -1.60 4.85
C GLY A 146 -12.90 -1.24 6.34
N GLN A 147 -12.28 -2.03 7.22
CA GLN A 147 -12.25 -1.73 8.66
C GLN A 147 -11.37 -0.52 8.99
N ARG A 148 -10.39 -0.20 8.14
CA ARG A 148 -9.44 0.91 8.30
C ARG A 148 -9.41 1.78 7.05
N ARG A 149 -10.53 2.44 6.75
CA ARG A 149 -10.66 3.41 5.63
C ARG A 149 -10.00 4.76 5.88
N GLY A 150 -9.58 5.00 7.12
CA GLY A 150 -9.12 6.30 7.59
C GLY A 150 -10.27 7.17 8.08
N ALA A 151 -9.98 7.99 9.08
CA ALA A 151 -10.94 8.84 9.77
C ALA A 151 -10.65 10.33 9.62
N ILE A 152 -9.55 10.68 8.96
CA ILE A 152 -9.07 12.06 8.84
C ILE A 152 -9.84 12.73 7.69
N PRO A 153 -10.41 13.94 7.89
CA PRO A 153 -11.05 14.69 6.82
C PRO A 153 -10.06 14.98 5.68
N VAL A 154 -10.36 14.49 4.47
CA VAL A 154 -9.42 14.56 3.34
C VAL A 154 -9.10 16.00 2.99
N ILE A 155 -10.10 16.89 2.97
CA ILE A 155 -9.90 18.31 2.67
C ILE A 155 -8.87 18.91 3.62
N SER A 156 -8.99 18.69 4.93
CA SER A 156 -8.04 19.18 5.94
C SER A 156 -6.64 18.58 5.78
N ALA A 157 -6.54 17.28 5.50
CA ALA A 157 -5.24 16.62 5.30
C ALA A 157 -4.51 17.19 4.08
N VAL A 158 -5.15 17.23 2.91
CA VAL A 158 -4.47 17.66 1.68
C VAL A 158 -4.30 19.18 1.62
N SER A 159 -5.16 19.99 2.24
CA SER A 159 -4.92 21.44 2.37
C SER A 159 -3.77 21.75 3.34
N THR A 160 -3.68 21.03 4.46
CA THR A 160 -2.57 21.18 5.40
C THR A 160 -1.24 20.86 4.71
N LEU A 161 -1.18 19.79 3.91
CA LEU A 161 0.04 19.42 3.18
C LEU A 161 0.33 20.32 1.98
N ALA A 162 -0.70 20.92 1.38
CA ALA A 162 -0.53 21.94 0.35
C ALA A 162 0.10 23.22 0.93
N TYR A 163 -0.27 23.56 2.17
CA TYR A 163 0.22 24.73 2.90
C TYR A 163 1.62 24.53 3.51
N ASP A 164 1.84 23.47 4.32
CA ASP A 164 3.05 23.29 5.14
C ASP A 164 3.69 21.89 4.99
N GLY A 165 3.34 21.16 3.92
CA GLY A 165 3.97 19.89 3.56
C GLY A 165 5.17 20.07 2.63
N ARG A 166 6.09 19.10 2.62
CA ARG A 166 7.28 19.08 1.76
C ARG A 166 6.97 19.08 0.25
N ARG A 167 5.73 18.76 -0.12
CA ARG A 167 5.28 18.60 -1.52
C ARG A 167 4.03 19.45 -1.81
N GLY A 168 4.02 20.71 -1.38
CA GLY A 168 2.86 21.61 -1.47
C GLY A 168 2.12 21.57 -2.81
N ALA A 169 2.84 21.76 -3.93
CA ALA A 169 2.23 21.75 -5.27
C ALA A 169 1.58 20.40 -5.66
N PHE A 170 2.09 19.27 -5.15
CA PHE A 170 1.45 17.97 -5.37
C PHE A 170 0.13 17.88 -4.61
N PHE A 171 0.11 18.30 -3.35
CA PHE A 171 -1.08 18.24 -2.52
C PHE A 171 -2.13 19.29 -2.89
N GLU A 172 -1.74 20.44 -3.44
CA GLU A 172 -2.70 21.40 -4.00
C GLU A 172 -3.47 20.78 -5.19
N ARG A 173 -2.80 19.98 -6.04
CA ARG A 173 -3.50 19.21 -7.09
C ARG A 173 -4.45 18.16 -6.51
N GLN A 174 -4.07 17.49 -5.43
CA GLN A 174 -4.97 16.56 -4.73
C GLN A 174 -6.17 17.29 -4.11
N LEU A 175 -5.98 18.50 -3.58
CA LEU A 175 -7.05 19.31 -3.03
C LEU A 175 -8.06 19.75 -4.08
N ILE A 176 -7.60 20.21 -5.26
CA ILE A 176 -8.48 20.53 -6.38
C ILE A 176 -9.28 19.31 -6.82
N ALA A 177 -8.62 18.16 -6.98
CA ALA A 177 -9.30 16.91 -7.30
C ALA A 177 -10.32 16.52 -6.23
N ALA A 178 -9.99 16.67 -4.94
CA ALA A 178 -10.92 16.39 -3.85
C ALA A 178 -12.16 17.27 -3.90
N LEU A 179 -12.01 18.56 -4.20
CA LEU A 179 -13.13 19.49 -4.37
C LEU A 179 -13.97 19.15 -5.59
N ARG A 180 -13.38 18.68 -6.70
CA ARG A 180 -14.15 18.19 -7.86
C ARG A 180 -15.00 16.97 -7.53
N ILE A 181 -14.47 16.06 -6.72
CA ILE A 181 -15.22 14.89 -6.22
C ILE A 181 -16.45 15.35 -5.42
N LEU A 182 -16.29 16.33 -4.52
CA LEU A 182 -17.40 16.92 -3.77
C LEU A 182 -18.41 17.62 -4.69
N GLN A 183 -17.92 18.42 -5.65
CA GLN A 183 -18.77 19.15 -6.59
C GLN A 183 -19.63 18.21 -7.45
N ARG A 184 -19.07 17.06 -7.81
CA ARG A 184 -19.79 16.04 -8.58
C ARG A 184 -20.85 15.31 -7.77
N GLY A 185 -20.76 15.33 -6.45
CA GLY A 185 -21.70 14.68 -5.54
C GLY A 185 -21.40 13.22 -5.23
N ASP A 186 -20.16 12.76 -5.46
CA ASP A 186 -19.73 11.39 -5.14
C ASP A 186 -19.80 11.09 -3.64
N VAL A 187 -19.49 12.09 -2.82
CA VAL A 187 -19.48 12.00 -1.37
C VAL A 187 -19.69 13.39 -0.76
N SER A 188 -20.22 13.47 0.45
CA SER A 188 -20.27 14.73 1.20
C SER A 188 -18.92 15.05 1.85
N ALA A 189 -18.64 16.32 2.11
CA ALA A 189 -17.39 16.75 2.77
C ALA A 189 -17.17 16.03 4.11
N ALA A 190 -18.23 15.84 4.91
CA ALA A 190 -18.18 15.16 6.19
C ALA A 190 -17.85 13.65 6.08
N ARG A 191 -18.20 13.01 4.96
CA ARG A 191 -17.93 11.59 4.70
C ARG A 191 -16.63 11.36 3.91
N MET A 192 -16.03 12.40 3.35
CA MET A 192 -14.77 12.31 2.60
C MET A 192 -13.58 12.15 3.55
N THR A 193 -13.40 10.94 4.07
CA THR A 193 -12.31 10.61 5.00
C THR A 193 -11.23 9.75 4.36
N GLY A 194 -10.06 9.76 4.99
CA GLY A 194 -8.90 9.02 4.51
C GLY A 194 -7.74 9.00 5.50
N SER A 195 -6.57 8.68 4.97
CA SER A 195 -5.29 8.73 5.67
C SER A 195 -4.77 10.17 5.82
N TRP A 196 -3.69 10.34 6.59
CA TRP A 196 -3.08 11.63 6.87
C TRP A 196 -2.58 12.36 5.62
N ALA A 197 -2.29 11.64 4.53
CA ALA A 197 -1.91 12.26 3.25
C ALA A 197 -2.96 12.05 2.15
N GLY A 198 -4.23 11.88 2.56
CA GLY A 198 -5.37 11.98 1.66
C GLY A 198 -5.66 10.73 0.83
N ALA A 199 -5.15 9.56 1.22
CA ALA A 199 -5.54 8.28 0.63
C ALA A 199 -6.93 7.87 1.16
N MET A 200 -7.91 7.60 0.29
CA MET A 200 -9.33 7.64 0.65
C MET A 200 -9.99 6.26 0.65
N GLY A 201 -10.91 6.04 1.60
CA GLY A 201 -11.89 4.96 1.54
C GLY A 201 -11.32 3.54 1.50
N HIS A 202 -12.07 2.62 0.88
CA HIS A 202 -11.74 1.20 0.73
C HIS A 202 -10.43 0.97 -0.05
N THR A 203 -10.18 1.79 -1.07
CA THR A 203 -9.07 1.64 -2.03
C THR A 203 -7.82 2.38 -1.63
N GLN A 204 -7.90 3.31 -0.68
CA GLN A 204 -6.82 4.26 -0.39
C GLN A 204 -6.35 5.02 -1.64
N PHE A 205 -7.27 5.29 -2.59
CA PHE A 205 -6.96 6.17 -3.72
C PHE A 205 -6.71 7.59 -3.25
N ILE A 206 -5.66 8.22 -3.76
CA ILE A 206 -5.53 9.68 -3.70
C ILE A 206 -6.57 10.33 -4.63
N PRO A 207 -7.00 11.59 -4.38
CA PRO A 207 -8.04 12.25 -5.14
C PRO A 207 -7.88 12.19 -6.67
N THR A 208 -6.67 12.43 -7.21
CA THR A 208 -6.46 12.38 -8.66
C THR A 208 -6.60 10.96 -9.23
N THR A 209 -6.25 9.93 -8.45
CA THR A 209 -6.47 8.53 -8.86
C THR A 209 -7.96 8.21 -8.86
N PHE A 210 -8.68 8.66 -7.84
CA PHE A 210 -10.13 8.52 -7.81
C PHE A 210 -10.80 9.18 -9.01
N GLU A 211 -10.44 10.43 -9.35
CA GLU A 211 -11.02 11.12 -10.50
C GLU A 211 -10.85 10.32 -11.80
N ALA A 212 -9.67 9.77 -12.03
CA ALA A 212 -9.33 9.06 -13.25
C ALA A 212 -9.87 7.61 -13.34
N TYR A 213 -10.02 6.93 -12.20
CA TYR A 213 -10.22 5.48 -12.18
C TYR A 213 -11.41 4.99 -11.38
N ALA A 214 -11.99 5.80 -10.49
CA ALA A 214 -13.14 5.34 -9.72
C ALA A 214 -14.33 5.06 -10.64
N VAL A 215 -15.12 4.06 -10.31
CA VAL A 215 -16.27 3.57 -11.08
C VAL A 215 -17.51 3.58 -10.20
N ASP A 216 -18.63 4.00 -10.80
CA ASP A 216 -19.98 3.80 -10.27
C ASP A 216 -20.43 2.48 -10.85
N PHE A 217 -20.31 1.40 -10.08
CA PHE A 217 -20.47 0.05 -10.60
C PHE A 217 -21.93 -0.35 -10.75
N ARG A 218 -22.82 0.28 -9.99
CA ARG A 218 -24.27 0.00 -9.99
C ARG A 218 -25.09 1.03 -10.75
N GLY A 219 -24.49 2.14 -11.16
CA GLY A 219 -25.16 3.21 -11.90
C GLY A 219 -26.07 4.08 -11.03
N ASP A 220 -25.76 4.23 -9.74
CA ASP A 220 -26.57 5.02 -8.80
C ASP A 220 -26.24 6.54 -8.83
N GLY A 221 -25.27 6.92 -9.66
CA GLY A 221 -24.80 8.29 -9.85
C GLY A 221 -23.60 8.65 -8.97
N ARG A 222 -23.08 7.73 -8.13
CA ARG A 222 -21.95 7.98 -7.24
C ARG A 222 -20.86 6.93 -7.40
N ARG A 223 -19.62 7.33 -7.11
CA ARG A 223 -18.47 6.44 -6.98
C ARG A 223 -18.10 6.32 -5.51
N ASP A 224 -18.95 5.71 -4.70
CA ASP A 224 -18.81 5.74 -3.24
C ASP A 224 -17.80 4.69 -2.74
N ILE A 225 -16.53 5.07 -2.69
CA ILE A 225 -15.47 4.21 -2.13
C ILE A 225 -15.38 4.29 -0.59
N TRP A 226 -16.29 4.97 0.11
CA TRP A 226 -16.22 5.19 1.57
C TRP A 226 -17.25 4.42 2.38
N SER A 227 -18.40 4.10 1.78
CA SER A 227 -19.51 3.43 2.46
C SER A 227 -19.14 2.05 3.02
N ASP A 228 -20.03 1.43 3.78
CA ASP A 228 -19.83 0.04 4.22
C ASP A 228 -20.03 -0.97 3.08
N ASP A 229 -20.76 -0.60 2.03
CA ASP A 229 -20.82 -1.36 0.80
C ASP A 229 -19.50 -1.17 0.02
N PRO A 230 -18.70 -2.24 -0.16
CA PRO A 230 -17.41 -2.14 -0.83
C PRO A 230 -17.52 -2.11 -2.36
N THR A 231 -18.71 -2.20 -2.95
CA THR A 231 -18.94 -2.41 -4.38
C THR A 231 -18.12 -1.49 -5.27
N ASP A 232 -18.29 -0.17 -5.14
CA ASP A 232 -17.55 0.78 -5.97
C ASP A 232 -16.05 0.79 -5.66
N GLY A 233 -15.66 0.57 -4.41
CA GLY A 233 -14.26 0.45 -4.02
C GLY A 233 -13.57 -0.72 -4.75
N LEU A 234 -14.18 -1.90 -4.72
CA LEU A 234 -13.63 -3.11 -5.34
C LEU A 234 -13.62 -2.99 -6.87
N ALA A 235 -14.71 -2.49 -7.46
CA ALA A 235 -14.78 -2.26 -8.90
C ALA A 235 -13.75 -1.22 -9.36
N SER A 236 -13.57 -0.14 -8.61
CA SER A 236 -12.58 0.90 -8.87
C SER A 236 -11.14 0.36 -8.80
N ALA A 237 -10.83 -0.50 -7.83
CA ALA A 237 -9.52 -1.14 -7.73
C ALA A 237 -9.24 -2.06 -8.95
N ALA A 238 -10.23 -2.84 -9.37
CA ALA A 238 -10.12 -3.69 -10.56
C ALA A 238 -9.99 -2.87 -11.85
N ALA A 239 -10.79 -1.80 -12.00
CA ALA A 239 -10.72 -0.89 -13.13
C ALA A 239 -9.35 -0.20 -13.24
N TYR A 240 -8.79 0.22 -12.09
CA TYR A 240 -7.45 0.78 -12.02
C TYR A 240 -6.39 -0.19 -12.54
N LEU A 241 -6.39 -1.44 -12.07
CA LEU A 241 -5.43 -2.46 -12.51
C LEU A 241 -5.61 -2.81 -13.99
N SER A 242 -6.86 -3.01 -14.41
CA SER A 242 -7.21 -3.32 -15.80
C SER A 242 -6.72 -2.23 -16.76
N ARG A 243 -7.04 -0.96 -16.50
CA ARG A 243 -6.56 0.19 -17.29
C ARG A 243 -5.06 0.45 -17.14
N SER A 244 -4.47 0.03 -16.03
CA SER A 244 -3.01 0.04 -15.81
C SER A 244 -2.29 -1.06 -16.59
N GLY A 245 -3.03 -1.91 -17.30
CA GLY A 245 -2.51 -2.90 -18.22
C GLY A 245 -2.51 -4.31 -17.66
N TRP A 246 -3.33 -4.68 -16.68
CA TRP A 246 -3.42 -6.07 -16.22
C TRP A 246 -3.73 -7.03 -17.38
N GLN A 247 -2.98 -8.13 -17.48
CA GLN A 247 -3.21 -9.21 -18.45
C GLN A 247 -4.05 -10.31 -17.82
N ARG A 248 -5.28 -10.47 -18.32
CA ARG A 248 -6.18 -11.57 -17.93
C ARG A 248 -5.47 -12.92 -18.11
N GLY A 249 -5.67 -13.83 -17.17
CA GLY A 249 -5.11 -15.19 -17.20
C GLY A 249 -3.62 -15.31 -16.89
N HIS A 250 -2.88 -14.20 -16.75
CA HIS A 250 -1.45 -14.23 -16.42
C HIS A 250 -1.23 -14.03 -14.91
N PRO A 251 -0.30 -14.78 -14.27
CA PRO A 251 0.00 -14.60 -12.86
C PRO A 251 0.81 -13.32 -12.62
N TRP A 252 0.82 -12.86 -11.37
CA TRP A 252 1.76 -11.83 -10.94
C TRP A 252 3.20 -12.38 -10.93
N GLY A 253 3.36 -13.63 -10.50
CA GLY A 253 4.64 -14.31 -10.30
C GLY A 253 4.48 -15.63 -9.55
N LEU A 254 5.59 -16.23 -9.17
CA LEU A 254 5.66 -17.45 -8.38
C LEU A 254 6.98 -17.55 -7.62
N GLU A 255 7.00 -18.33 -6.55
CA GLU A 255 8.24 -18.70 -5.85
C GLU A 255 9.06 -19.69 -6.69
N VAL A 256 10.38 -19.46 -6.75
CA VAL A 256 11.33 -20.28 -7.51
C VAL A 256 12.50 -20.71 -6.63
N ARG A 257 13.14 -21.81 -7.00
CA ARG A 257 14.47 -22.21 -6.53
C ARG A 257 15.50 -21.77 -7.55
N LEU A 258 16.55 -21.14 -7.05
CA LEU A 258 17.71 -20.74 -7.83
C LEU A 258 18.74 -21.88 -7.81
N PRO A 259 19.53 -22.05 -8.88
CA PRO A 259 20.64 -22.99 -8.90
C PRO A 259 21.76 -22.55 -7.95
N ASP A 260 22.62 -23.49 -7.57
CA ASP A 260 23.87 -23.15 -6.89
C ASP A 260 24.73 -22.24 -7.79
N GLY A 261 25.35 -21.22 -7.18
CA GLY A 261 26.17 -20.25 -7.92
C GLY A 261 25.38 -19.25 -8.78
N PHE A 262 24.07 -19.08 -8.55
CA PHE A 262 23.26 -18.09 -9.26
C PHE A 262 23.90 -16.68 -9.20
N ASP A 263 24.07 -16.05 -10.36
CA ASP A 263 24.58 -14.68 -10.46
C ASP A 263 23.53 -13.67 -9.96
N THR A 264 23.77 -13.11 -8.77
CA THR A 264 22.88 -12.12 -8.15
C THR A 264 22.76 -10.84 -8.94
N GLY A 265 23.72 -10.52 -9.82
CA GLY A 265 23.65 -9.35 -10.72
C GLY A 265 22.51 -9.45 -11.74
N LEU A 266 21.97 -10.64 -11.96
CA LEU A 266 20.82 -10.88 -12.83
C LEU A 266 19.48 -10.62 -12.13
N ALA A 267 19.46 -10.48 -10.81
CA ALA A 267 18.24 -10.22 -10.05
C ALA A 267 17.86 -8.74 -10.07
N GLY A 268 16.56 -8.48 -9.90
CA GLY A 268 15.97 -7.15 -9.84
C GLY A 268 15.00 -6.87 -10.98
N ARG A 269 14.23 -5.78 -10.82
CA ARG A 269 13.10 -5.43 -11.69
C ARG A 269 13.50 -5.03 -13.13
N GLY A 270 14.77 -4.73 -13.39
CA GLY A 270 15.27 -4.34 -14.71
C GLY A 270 15.76 -5.50 -15.58
N GLY A 271 15.89 -6.70 -15.02
CA GLY A 271 16.52 -7.85 -15.69
C GLY A 271 15.53 -8.85 -16.28
N ALA A 272 14.44 -8.41 -16.91
CA ALA A 272 13.45 -9.34 -17.46
C ALA A 272 14.05 -10.20 -18.59
N ARG A 273 13.86 -11.52 -18.53
CA ARG A 273 14.32 -12.50 -19.53
C ARG A 273 13.21 -13.48 -19.85
N ALA A 274 13.28 -14.11 -21.02
CA ALA A 274 12.39 -15.21 -21.38
C ALA A 274 12.50 -16.36 -20.39
N VAL A 275 11.39 -17.06 -20.14
CA VAL A 275 11.36 -18.20 -19.20
C VAL A 275 12.31 -19.32 -19.62
N SER A 276 12.50 -19.54 -20.93
CA SER A 276 13.47 -20.49 -21.47
C SER A 276 14.91 -20.17 -21.05
N VAL A 277 15.28 -18.89 -20.96
CA VAL A 277 16.61 -18.45 -20.51
C VAL A 277 16.79 -18.76 -19.03
N TRP A 278 15.80 -18.43 -18.19
CA TRP A 278 15.84 -18.76 -16.76
C TRP A 278 15.88 -20.27 -16.52
N SER A 279 15.09 -21.04 -17.27
CA SER A 279 15.10 -22.49 -17.20
C SER A 279 16.46 -23.07 -17.63
N GLY A 280 17.06 -22.55 -18.70
CA GLY A 280 18.41 -22.92 -19.15
C GLY A 280 19.49 -22.60 -18.13
N MET A 281 19.31 -21.55 -17.33
CA MET A 281 20.17 -21.21 -16.18
C MET A 281 19.92 -22.10 -14.96
N GLY A 282 18.93 -23.00 -14.97
CA GLY A 282 18.65 -23.90 -13.84
C GLY A 282 17.61 -23.39 -12.84
N VAL A 283 16.96 -22.24 -13.10
CA VAL A 283 15.85 -21.77 -12.26
C VAL A 283 14.65 -22.72 -12.40
N ARG A 284 14.02 -23.10 -11.29
CA ARG A 284 12.86 -24.01 -11.26
C ARG A 284 11.77 -23.47 -10.33
N PRO A 285 10.48 -23.81 -10.51
CA PRO A 285 9.46 -23.53 -9.51
C PRO A 285 9.84 -24.14 -8.14
N ALA A 286 9.53 -23.42 -7.06
CA ALA A 286 9.74 -23.94 -5.71
C ALA A 286 8.87 -25.15 -5.40
N ALA A 287 7.70 -25.24 -6.03
CA ALA A 287 6.81 -26.40 -5.97
C ALA A 287 7.29 -27.62 -6.80
N GLY A 288 8.37 -27.48 -7.59
CA GLY A 288 8.81 -28.49 -8.56
C GLY A 288 8.17 -28.34 -9.94
N GLY A 289 8.64 -29.14 -10.91
CA GLY A 289 8.18 -29.09 -12.29
C GLY A 289 8.94 -28.08 -13.18
N ALA A 290 8.38 -27.79 -14.34
CA ALA A 290 8.90 -26.82 -15.30
C ALA A 290 8.37 -25.40 -15.01
N LEU A 291 9.16 -24.37 -15.32
CA LEU A 291 8.68 -22.99 -15.22
C LEU A 291 7.55 -22.77 -16.26
N PRO A 292 6.38 -22.26 -15.85
CA PRO A 292 5.34 -21.91 -16.79
C PRO A 292 5.75 -20.68 -17.61
N ASP A 293 5.46 -20.69 -18.91
CA ASP A 293 5.76 -19.57 -19.80
C ASP A 293 4.58 -18.58 -19.84
N HIS A 294 4.74 -17.46 -19.15
CA HIS A 294 3.81 -16.32 -19.15
C HIS A 294 4.48 -15.06 -19.72
N GLY A 295 5.45 -15.25 -20.61
CA GLY A 295 6.28 -14.19 -21.16
C GLY A 295 7.50 -13.87 -20.30
N ALA A 296 8.23 -12.80 -20.67
CA ALA A 296 9.44 -12.42 -19.96
C ALA A 296 9.17 -12.06 -18.49
N GLY A 297 10.04 -12.52 -17.59
CA GLY A 297 9.95 -12.28 -16.16
C GLY A 297 11.30 -11.94 -15.53
N SER A 298 11.27 -11.38 -14.33
CA SER A 298 12.44 -10.98 -13.56
C SER A 298 12.56 -11.79 -12.27
N ILE A 299 13.78 -12.08 -11.85
CA ILE A 299 14.06 -12.75 -10.56
C ILE A 299 14.20 -11.71 -9.46
N LEU A 300 13.51 -11.90 -8.34
CA LEU A 300 13.64 -11.09 -7.13
C LEU A 300 14.15 -11.96 -5.97
N ILE A 301 15.18 -11.46 -5.27
CA ILE A 301 15.78 -12.08 -4.07
C ILE A 301 15.71 -11.13 -2.87
N PRO A 302 14.51 -10.83 -2.36
CA PRO A 302 14.26 -9.78 -1.35
C PRO A 302 15.00 -10.01 -0.02
N ALA A 303 15.46 -11.22 0.26
CA ALA A 303 16.22 -11.59 1.45
C ALA A 303 17.56 -12.27 1.10
N GLY A 304 18.11 -11.99 -0.08
CA GLY A 304 19.34 -12.62 -0.58
C GLY A 304 19.12 -14.07 -1.05
N LEU A 305 20.23 -14.74 -1.39
CA LEU A 305 20.24 -16.11 -1.95
C LEU A 305 19.73 -17.19 -0.97
N THR A 306 19.83 -16.92 0.34
CA THR A 306 19.40 -17.85 1.39
C THR A 306 17.94 -17.70 1.77
N GLY A 307 17.24 -16.70 1.22
CA GLY A 307 15.81 -16.49 1.42
C GLY A 307 14.96 -16.89 0.20
N PRO A 308 13.65 -16.64 0.26
CA PRO A 308 12.75 -16.92 -0.86
C PRO A 308 13.10 -16.08 -2.09
N ALA A 309 13.09 -16.74 -3.26
CA ALA A 309 13.26 -16.11 -4.56
C ALA A 309 11.96 -16.17 -5.37
N PHE A 310 11.70 -15.17 -6.18
CA PHE A 310 10.46 -15.05 -6.96
C PHE A 310 10.76 -14.76 -8.42
N LEU A 311 10.10 -15.47 -9.33
CA LEU A 311 9.99 -15.06 -10.74
C LEU A 311 8.71 -14.23 -10.86
N VAL A 312 8.85 -12.97 -11.22
CA VAL A 312 7.72 -12.04 -11.40
C VAL A 312 7.52 -11.64 -12.85
N PHE A 313 6.27 -11.52 -13.27
CA PHE A 313 5.88 -11.20 -14.65
C PHE A 313 5.33 -9.78 -14.75
N ARG A 314 4.85 -9.42 -15.94
CA ARG A 314 4.28 -8.10 -16.24
C ARG A 314 3.21 -7.66 -15.25
N ASN A 315 2.33 -8.57 -14.82
CA ASN A 315 1.25 -8.27 -13.87
C ASN A 315 1.77 -7.85 -12.48
N PHE A 316 2.96 -8.28 -12.06
CA PHE A 316 3.60 -7.73 -10.86
C PHE A 316 3.90 -6.24 -11.03
N GLY A 317 4.40 -5.83 -12.19
CA GLY A 317 4.60 -4.42 -12.53
C GLY A 317 3.30 -3.60 -12.49
N VAL A 318 2.16 -4.21 -12.83
CA VAL A 318 0.83 -3.57 -12.72
C VAL A 318 0.43 -3.38 -11.25
N ILE A 319 0.67 -4.36 -10.37
CA ILE A 319 0.44 -4.21 -8.92
C ILE A 319 1.28 -3.04 -8.37
N LEU A 320 2.53 -2.89 -8.83
CA LEU A 320 3.40 -1.80 -8.40
C LEU A 320 2.94 -0.40 -8.85
N ARG A 321 2.00 -0.30 -9.80
CA ARG A 321 1.38 0.99 -10.12
C ARG A 321 0.47 1.46 -8.98
N TYR A 322 -0.17 0.52 -8.28
CA TYR A 322 -0.98 0.81 -7.10
C TYR A 322 -0.11 1.36 -5.95
N ASN A 323 1.02 0.69 -5.69
CA ASN A 323 2.04 1.14 -4.75
C ASN A 323 3.43 0.64 -5.19
N ASN A 324 4.35 1.57 -5.48
CA ASN A 324 5.67 1.27 -6.06
C ASN A 324 6.68 0.74 -5.02
N SER A 325 6.30 -0.29 -4.27
CA SER A 325 7.14 -1.01 -3.32
C SER A 325 7.19 -2.50 -3.68
N GLN A 326 8.40 -3.05 -3.77
CA GLN A 326 8.57 -4.48 -4.03
C GLN A 326 7.91 -5.35 -2.94
N ASN A 327 8.05 -4.95 -1.67
CA ASN A 327 7.41 -5.67 -0.56
C ASN A 327 5.89 -5.64 -0.69
N TYR A 328 5.32 -4.49 -1.07
CA TYR A 328 3.89 -4.37 -1.36
C TYR A 328 3.46 -5.33 -2.46
N GLY A 329 4.13 -5.31 -3.62
CA GLY A 329 3.79 -6.17 -4.74
C GLY A 329 3.86 -7.65 -4.37
N LEU A 330 4.92 -8.06 -3.67
CA LEU A 330 5.09 -9.45 -3.22
C LEU A 330 4.05 -9.81 -2.15
N GLY A 331 3.71 -8.89 -1.24
CA GLY A 331 2.69 -9.11 -0.23
C GLY A 331 1.29 -9.25 -0.78
N VAL A 332 0.90 -8.42 -1.75
CA VAL A 332 -0.39 -8.53 -2.45
C VAL A 332 -0.46 -9.83 -3.25
N GLY A 333 0.59 -10.15 -4.02
CA GLY A 333 0.66 -11.39 -4.78
C GLY A 333 0.57 -12.62 -3.89
N TYR A 334 1.41 -12.68 -2.85
CA TYR A 334 1.41 -13.77 -1.87
C TYR A 334 0.07 -13.90 -1.14
N LEU A 335 -0.50 -12.79 -0.65
CA LEU A 335 -1.81 -12.82 0.01
C LEU A 335 -2.88 -13.35 -0.95
N SER A 336 -2.92 -12.88 -2.20
CA SER A 336 -3.84 -13.37 -3.24
C SER A 336 -3.77 -14.88 -3.41
N ASP A 337 -2.57 -15.45 -3.47
CA ASP A 337 -2.38 -16.90 -3.61
C ASP A 337 -2.82 -17.65 -2.35
N ARG A 338 -2.51 -17.11 -1.16
CA ARG A 338 -2.97 -17.68 0.12
C ARG A 338 -4.48 -17.63 0.27
N LEU A 339 -5.15 -16.58 -0.21
CA LEU A 339 -6.61 -16.49 -0.25
C LEU A 339 -7.23 -17.59 -1.12
N ALA A 340 -6.56 -17.97 -2.22
CA ALA A 340 -6.97 -19.05 -3.10
C ALA A 340 -6.72 -20.47 -2.54
N GLY A 341 -6.19 -20.59 -1.31
CA GLY A 341 -5.82 -21.90 -0.75
C GLY A 341 -4.40 -22.35 -1.08
N GLY A 342 -3.60 -21.50 -1.74
CA GLY A 342 -2.21 -21.80 -2.03
C GLY A 342 -1.37 -22.04 -0.77
N PRO A 343 -0.29 -22.83 -0.87
CA PRO A 343 0.60 -23.09 0.25
C PRO A 343 1.37 -21.83 0.67
N GLY A 344 1.99 -21.89 1.85
CA GLY A 344 3.01 -20.90 2.22
C GLY A 344 4.27 -21.01 1.37
N LEU A 345 5.17 -20.05 1.56
CA LEU A 345 6.50 -20.08 0.95
C LEU A 345 7.22 -21.37 1.35
N ARG A 346 7.93 -21.97 0.40
CA ARG A 346 8.71 -23.19 0.60
C ARG A 346 10.05 -22.88 1.25
N ALA A 347 10.70 -21.81 0.82
CA ALA A 347 11.93 -21.34 1.44
C ALA A 347 11.66 -20.64 2.77
N ALA A 348 12.51 -20.90 3.75
CA ALA A 348 12.56 -20.11 4.97
C ALA A 348 13.29 -18.78 4.71
N PHE A 349 12.99 -17.76 5.51
CA PHE A 349 13.84 -16.57 5.56
C PHE A 349 15.02 -16.82 6.51
N PRO A 350 16.18 -16.22 6.24
CA PRO A 350 17.30 -16.25 7.18
C PRO A 350 16.91 -15.56 8.51
N PRO A 351 17.62 -15.85 9.62
CA PRO A 351 17.49 -15.08 10.85
C PRO A 351 17.68 -13.58 10.61
N ASP A 352 17.05 -12.77 11.44
CA ASP A 352 17.20 -11.31 11.38
C ASP A 352 18.61 -10.86 11.81
N ARG A 353 18.84 -9.54 11.84
CA ARG A 353 20.13 -8.96 12.26
C ARG A 353 20.54 -9.30 13.70
N PHE A 354 19.62 -9.76 14.53
CA PHE A 354 19.86 -10.19 15.91
C PHE A 354 20.06 -11.72 16.02
N GLY A 355 20.10 -12.40 14.87
CA GLY A 355 20.19 -13.85 14.80
C GLY A 355 18.90 -14.57 15.20
N LEU A 356 17.76 -13.88 15.24
CA LEU A 356 16.47 -14.45 15.63
C LEU A 356 15.67 -14.88 14.40
N SER A 357 15.16 -16.11 14.40
CA SER A 357 14.13 -16.53 13.46
C SER A 357 12.80 -15.82 13.74
N ILE A 358 11.83 -15.87 12.82
CA ILE A 358 10.48 -15.38 13.12
C ILE A 358 9.88 -16.11 14.32
N THR A 359 10.06 -17.42 14.42
CA THR A 359 9.57 -18.22 15.56
C THR A 359 10.21 -17.79 16.88
N ASP A 360 11.49 -17.44 16.87
CA ASP A 360 12.18 -16.89 18.03
C ASP A 360 11.59 -15.55 18.46
N ARG A 361 11.33 -14.66 17.50
CA ARG A 361 10.73 -13.33 17.76
C ARG A 361 9.31 -13.43 18.30
N GLN A 362 8.48 -14.30 17.73
CA GLN A 362 7.13 -14.57 18.22
C GLN A 362 7.16 -15.17 19.63
N THR A 363 8.12 -16.07 19.90
CA THR A 363 8.30 -16.65 21.24
C THR A 363 8.74 -15.59 22.24
N LEU A 364 9.67 -14.71 21.86
CA LEU A 364 10.09 -13.59 22.68
C LEU A 364 8.89 -12.69 23.04
N GLN A 365 8.04 -12.36 22.05
CA GLN A 365 6.84 -11.55 22.28
C GLN A 365 5.87 -12.21 23.26
N ARG A 366 5.52 -13.49 23.03
CA ARG A 366 4.65 -14.26 23.93
C ARG A 366 5.21 -14.28 25.35
N ARG A 367 6.49 -14.60 25.53
CA ARG A 367 7.11 -14.69 26.86
C ARG A 367 7.19 -13.35 27.58
N LEU A 368 7.43 -12.25 26.87
CA LEU A 368 7.37 -10.91 27.46
C LEU A 368 5.96 -10.60 27.95
N THR A 369 4.95 -10.91 27.14
CA THR A 369 3.54 -10.69 27.50
C THR A 369 3.09 -11.57 28.65
N ASP A 370 3.50 -12.85 28.67
CA ASP A 370 3.27 -13.76 29.79
C ASP A 370 3.93 -13.24 31.09
N ALA A 371 5.08 -12.56 30.97
CA ALA A 371 5.79 -11.93 32.10
C ALA A 371 5.21 -10.56 32.50
N GLY A 372 4.11 -10.11 31.90
CA GLY A 372 3.43 -8.86 32.24
C GLY A 372 3.85 -7.64 31.40
N TYR A 373 4.61 -7.83 30.33
CA TYR A 373 5.07 -6.75 29.43
C TYR A 373 4.35 -6.85 28.08
N ASP A 374 3.32 -6.02 27.89
CA ASP A 374 2.46 -6.06 26.68
C ASP A 374 3.24 -5.71 25.40
N THR A 375 3.31 -6.68 24.49
CA THR A 375 3.95 -6.51 23.18
C THR A 375 2.96 -6.13 22.08
N GLY A 376 1.66 -6.13 22.37
CA GLY A 376 0.59 -5.89 21.41
C GLY A 376 0.28 -7.06 20.48
N GLY A 377 0.85 -8.24 20.74
CA GLY A 377 0.69 -9.47 19.96
C GLY A 377 2.02 -10.16 19.68
N ASP A 378 1.95 -11.31 19.01
CA ASP A 378 3.08 -12.20 18.73
C ASP A 378 3.27 -12.45 17.22
N ASP A 379 3.16 -11.39 16.42
CA ASP A 379 3.32 -11.44 14.97
C ASP A 379 4.78 -11.64 14.50
N GLY A 380 5.74 -11.57 15.42
CA GLY A 380 7.17 -11.67 15.19
C GLY A 380 7.80 -10.36 14.70
N VAL A 381 7.01 -9.30 14.52
CA VAL A 381 7.51 -7.98 14.12
C VAL A 381 7.91 -7.19 15.36
N ILE A 382 9.20 -6.87 15.43
CA ILE A 382 9.75 -6.05 16.51
C ILE A 382 9.44 -4.58 16.18
N GLY A 383 8.30 -4.11 16.69
CA GLY A 383 7.87 -2.72 16.56
C GLY A 383 7.94 -1.95 17.89
N PRO A 384 7.50 -0.68 17.91
CA PRO A 384 7.63 0.19 19.08
C PRO A 384 7.06 -0.37 20.39
N ARG A 385 5.97 -1.15 20.33
CA ARG A 385 5.40 -1.82 21.52
C ARG A 385 6.29 -2.93 22.02
N THR A 386 6.76 -3.81 21.14
CA THR A 386 7.73 -4.86 21.48
C THR A 386 9.01 -4.26 22.06
N GLU A 387 9.55 -3.21 21.44
CA GLU A 387 10.73 -2.50 21.95
C GLU A 387 10.49 -1.88 23.34
N ALA A 388 9.30 -1.30 23.56
CA ALA A 388 8.92 -0.75 24.87
C ALA A 388 8.79 -1.85 25.93
N ALA A 389 8.17 -2.98 25.59
CA ALA A 389 8.08 -4.15 26.46
C ALA A 389 9.47 -4.71 26.82
N ILE A 390 10.38 -4.77 25.84
CA ILE A 390 11.77 -5.17 26.07
C ILE A 390 12.46 -4.20 27.03
N ARG A 391 12.35 -2.88 26.81
CA ARG A 391 12.95 -1.87 27.71
C ARG A 391 12.44 -2.02 29.14
N ALA A 392 11.13 -2.18 29.31
CA ALA A 392 10.50 -2.35 30.61
C ALA A 392 10.99 -3.63 31.31
N TYR A 393 11.05 -4.76 30.61
CA TYR A 393 11.58 -6.02 31.16
C TYR A 393 13.06 -5.90 31.56
N GLN A 394 13.89 -5.29 30.70
CA GLN A 394 15.30 -5.08 30.97
C GLN A 394 15.50 -4.23 32.23
N GLN A 395 14.75 -3.12 32.34
CA GLN A 395 14.80 -2.24 33.50
C GLN A 395 14.39 -2.98 34.79
N ALA A 396 13.31 -3.75 34.75
CA ALA A 396 12.82 -4.49 35.91
C ALA A 396 13.75 -5.62 36.37
N THR A 397 14.59 -6.15 35.48
CA THR A 397 15.48 -7.29 35.76
C THR A 397 16.94 -6.90 35.91
N GLY A 398 17.25 -5.60 35.97
CA GLY A 398 18.61 -5.07 36.15
C GLY A 398 19.52 -5.29 34.94
N LEU A 399 18.96 -5.48 33.75
CA LEU A 399 19.72 -5.60 32.50
C LEU A 399 19.98 -4.22 31.89
N ALA A 400 20.95 -4.15 30.98
CA ALA A 400 21.13 -2.95 30.14
C ALA A 400 19.86 -2.69 29.32
N VAL A 401 19.33 -1.47 29.41
CA VAL A 401 18.08 -1.06 28.75
C VAL A 401 18.40 -0.65 27.31
N THR A 402 18.34 -1.62 26.39
CA THR A 402 18.58 -1.41 24.96
C THR A 402 17.26 -1.26 24.19
N GLY A 403 16.19 -1.92 24.65
CA GLY A 403 14.96 -2.08 23.86
C GLY A 403 15.10 -3.00 22.66
N GLU A 404 16.25 -3.63 22.49
CA GLU A 404 16.55 -4.51 21.36
C GLU A 404 16.35 -5.97 21.73
N PRO A 405 15.78 -6.78 20.82
CA PRO A 405 15.67 -8.21 21.03
C PRO A 405 17.05 -8.86 20.91
N SER A 406 17.24 -10.01 21.56
CA SER A 406 18.47 -10.79 21.39
C SER A 406 18.24 -12.26 21.72
N GLN A 407 19.11 -13.12 21.20
CA GLN A 407 19.16 -14.54 21.57
C GLN A 407 19.37 -14.74 23.08
N ALA A 408 20.14 -13.87 23.73
CA ALA A 408 20.35 -13.91 25.18
C ALA A 408 19.07 -13.57 25.95
N LEU A 409 18.35 -12.53 25.53
CA LEU A 409 17.06 -12.16 26.12
C LEU A 409 16.03 -13.28 25.95
N LEU A 410 15.92 -13.86 24.75
CA LEU A 410 15.03 -14.99 24.50
C LEU A 410 15.35 -16.19 25.40
N ARG A 411 16.63 -16.55 25.56
CA ARG A 411 17.04 -17.65 26.46
C ARG A 411 16.68 -17.38 27.92
N ARG A 412 16.72 -16.13 28.37
CA ARG A 412 16.38 -15.75 29.75
C ARG A 412 14.87 -15.77 30.02
N LEU A 413 14.07 -15.60 28.97
CA LEU A 413 12.61 -15.64 29.01
C LEU A 413 12.05 -17.08 28.87
N ARG A 414 12.91 -18.07 28.61
CA ARG A 414 12.59 -19.50 28.64
C ARG A 414 12.92 -20.05 30.01
#